data_AF-A0A2G6ZTZ1-F1
#
_entry.id   AF-A0A2G6ZTZ1-F1
#
_cell.length_a   1.000
_cell.length_b   1.000
_cell.length_c   1.000
_cell.angle_alpha   90.00
_cell.angle_beta   90.00
_cell.angle_gamma   90.00
#
_symmetry.space_group_name_H-M   'P 1'
#
loop_
_entity.id
_entity.type
_entity.pdbx_description
1 polymer ?
#
loop_
_entity_poly.entity_id
_entity_poly.type
_entity_poly.pdbx_seq_one_letter_code
_entity_poly.pdbx_strand_id
1 'polypeptide(L)'
;MKTKAITFLLASICFATLSEKTIAQDTSDVASTVSSEVKRAVSDALQVYKKSGIPGLTDAVSECWRVPRDFCLYLDFASHRIALSATYTGPPLSPYFYTSSVSKRGHIWLRPNGRGQESNDQYLNAVDQVMSRVLIAQRDRMFSSSP
;
A
#
# COMPACT_ATOMS: atom_id res chain seq x y z
N MET A 1 -23.06 0.01 -12.37
CA MET A 1 -22.09 1.08 -12.08
C MET A 1 -21.56 0.86 -10.68
N LYS A 2 -20.27 0.57 -10.51
CA LYS A 2 -19.63 0.41 -9.19
C LYS A 2 -18.79 1.67 -8.93
N THR A 3 -19.31 2.59 -8.14
CA THR A 3 -18.62 3.81 -7.71
C THR A 3 -17.51 3.38 -6.75
N LYS A 4 -16.28 3.29 -7.26
CA LYS A 4 -15.12 2.73 -6.55
C LYS A 4 -14.66 3.65 -5.42
N ALA A 5 -14.24 3.02 -4.31
CA ALA A 5 -13.80 3.52 -3.00
C ALA A 5 -12.69 4.60 -2.96
N ILE A 6 -12.37 5.23 -4.08
CA ILE A 6 -11.13 5.98 -4.30
C ILE A 6 -11.22 7.41 -3.75
N THR A 7 -12.42 7.93 -3.43
CA THR A 7 -12.56 9.26 -2.80
C THR A 7 -12.17 9.25 -1.33
N PHE A 8 -12.10 8.08 -0.68
CA PHE A 8 -12.03 8.03 0.78
C PHE A 8 -10.61 7.98 1.35
N LEU A 9 -9.59 7.66 0.56
CA LEU A 9 -8.21 7.65 1.05
C LEU A 9 -7.68 9.08 1.35
N LEU A 10 -8.07 10.08 0.55
CA LEU A 10 -7.69 11.48 0.81
C LEU A 10 -8.47 12.08 1.99
N ALA A 11 -9.74 11.74 2.15
CA ALA A 11 -10.54 12.14 3.32
C ALA A 11 -10.01 11.47 4.61
N SER A 12 -9.77 10.16 4.59
CA SER A 12 -9.38 9.40 5.79
C SER A 12 -7.98 9.72 6.31
N ILE A 13 -7.08 10.30 5.49
CA ILE A 13 -5.77 10.77 5.96
C ILE A 13 -5.86 12.15 6.64
N CYS A 14 -6.90 12.94 6.32
CA CYS A 14 -7.20 14.20 7.03
C CYS A 14 -8.07 13.99 8.29
N PHE A 15 -8.82 12.89 8.41
CA PHE A 15 -9.73 12.66 9.54
C PHE A 15 -9.09 12.10 10.83
N ALA A 16 -7.76 11.93 10.88
CA ALA A 16 -7.09 11.65 12.14
C ALA A 16 -7.02 12.88 13.08
N THR A 17 -7.45 14.08 12.65
CA THR A 17 -7.36 15.31 13.46
C THR A 17 -8.59 16.21 13.50
N LEU A 18 -9.71 15.90 12.81
CA LEU A 18 -10.88 16.79 12.83
C LEU A 18 -12.21 16.07 13.07
N SER A 19 -12.75 16.40 14.25
CA SER A 19 -14.11 16.33 14.77
C SER A 19 -15.22 15.85 13.83
N GLU A 20 -15.99 14.89 14.35
CA GLU A 20 -17.24 14.35 13.83
C GLU A 20 -18.24 15.44 13.47
N LYS A 21 -18.75 15.42 12.23
CA LYS A 21 -20.19 15.39 11.98
C LYS A 21 -20.52 15.15 10.50
N THR A 22 -21.27 14.07 10.27
CA THR A 22 -22.27 13.92 9.20
C THR A 22 -21.88 13.29 7.86
N ILE A 23 -21.11 12.19 7.82
CA ILE A 23 -21.25 11.12 6.77
C ILE A 23 -20.70 9.81 7.38
N ALA A 24 -21.44 9.12 8.27
CA ALA A 24 -20.80 8.26 9.29
C ALA A 24 -20.91 6.73 9.13
N GLN A 25 -21.75 6.17 8.26
CA GLN A 25 -21.91 4.70 8.19
C GLN A 25 -21.17 4.04 7.01
N ASP A 26 -21.47 4.39 5.75
CA ASP A 26 -20.81 3.76 4.59
C ASP A 26 -19.31 4.08 4.47
N THR A 27 -18.89 5.22 5.00
CA THR A 27 -17.50 5.68 4.96
C THR A 27 -16.62 4.93 5.96
N SER A 28 -17.20 4.51 7.08
CA SER A 28 -16.53 3.72 8.13
C SER A 28 -16.20 2.31 7.64
N ASP A 29 -17.12 1.67 6.90
CA ASP A 29 -16.94 0.31 6.38
C ASP A 29 -15.92 0.25 5.24
N VAL A 30 -15.91 1.26 4.37
CA VAL A 30 -14.89 1.38 3.31
C VAL A 30 -13.52 1.68 3.92
N ALA A 31 -13.43 2.60 4.88
CA ALA A 31 -12.18 2.93 5.56
C ALA A 31 -11.62 1.74 6.35
N SER A 32 -12.48 0.98 7.04
CA SER A 32 -12.07 -0.21 7.78
C SER A 32 -11.59 -1.32 6.84
N THR A 33 -12.28 -1.53 5.71
CA THR A 33 -11.88 -2.49 4.68
C THR A 33 -10.52 -2.15 4.09
N VAL A 34 -10.31 -0.89 3.65
CA VAL A 34 -9.02 -0.43 3.14
C VAL A 34 -7.92 -0.58 4.20
N SER A 35 -8.19 -0.20 5.45
CA SER A 35 -7.25 -0.38 6.57
C SER A 35 -6.87 -1.85 6.76
N SER A 36 -7.83 -2.77 6.66
CA SER A 36 -7.59 -4.21 6.78
C SER A 36 -6.75 -4.76 5.63
N GLU A 37 -7.01 -4.36 4.39
CA GLU A 37 -6.26 -4.80 3.22
C GLU A 37 -4.84 -4.25 3.19
N VAL A 38 -4.66 -3.01 3.64
CA VAL A 38 -3.33 -2.40 3.81
C VAL A 38 -2.52 -3.16 4.87
N LYS A 39 -3.10 -3.44 6.04
CA LYS A 39 -2.43 -4.22 7.09
C LYS A 39 -2.09 -5.63 6.62
N ARG A 40 -3.00 -6.27 5.88
CA ARG A 40 -2.78 -7.59 5.27
C ARG A 40 -1.62 -7.52 4.28
N ALA A 41 -1.62 -6.56 3.36
CA ALA A 41 -0.57 -6.40 2.36
C ALA A 41 0.82 -6.23 2.99
N VAL A 42 0.92 -5.43 4.05
CA VAL A 42 2.16 -5.26 4.81
C VAL A 42 2.60 -6.56 5.49
N SER A 43 1.67 -7.26 6.15
CA SER A 43 1.95 -8.55 6.80
C SER A 43 2.43 -9.60 5.80
N ASP A 44 1.73 -9.74 4.68
CA ASP A 44 2.04 -10.70 3.62
C ASP A 44 3.39 -10.39 2.98
N ALA A 45 3.66 -9.11 2.65
CA ALA A 45 4.94 -8.70 2.10
C ALA A 45 6.10 -8.98 3.06
N LEU A 46 5.94 -8.69 4.36
CA LEU A 46 6.95 -9.02 5.36
C LEU A 46 7.19 -10.53 5.48
N GLN A 47 6.12 -11.33 5.45
CA GLN A 47 6.24 -12.79 5.51
C GLN A 47 6.98 -13.34 4.29
N VAL A 48 6.63 -12.86 3.10
CA VAL A 48 7.31 -13.22 1.84
C VAL A 48 8.78 -12.81 1.89
N TYR A 49 9.08 -11.58 2.31
CA TYR A 49 10.46 -11.10 2.43
C TYR A 49 11.28 -11.93 3.42
N LYS A 50 10.73 -12.24 4.60
CA LYS A 50 11.38 -13.11 5.60
C LYS A 50 11.69 -14.50 5.05
N LYS A 51 10.82 -15.04 4.20
CA LYS A 51 10.96 -16.40 3.64
C LYS A 51 11.90 -16.46 2.43
N SER A 52 11.84 -15.47 1.55
CA SER A 52 12.39 -15.57 0.19
C SER A 52 13.05 -14.28 -0.31
N GLY A 53 13.20 -13.27 0.54
CA GLY A 53 13.88 -12.02 0.21
C GLY A 53 13.21 -11.21 -0.91
N ILE A 54 14.00 -10.36 -1.56
CA ILE A 54 13.57 -9.51 -2.69
C ILE A 54 13.05 -10.32 -3.90
N PRO A 55 13.65 -11.47 -4.28
CA PRO A 55 13.09 -12.31 -5.34
C PRO A 55 11.66 -12.76 -5.01
N GLY A 56 11.41 -13.24 -3.79
CA GLY A 56 10.07 -13.65 -3.37
C GLY A 56 9.05 -12.51 -3.42
N LEU A 57 9.44 -11.29 -3.04
CA LEU A 57 8.57 -10.11 -3.18
C LEU A 57 8.22 -9.85 -4.65
N THR A 58 9.20 -9.98 -5.55
CA THR A 58 9.02 -9.77 -6.98
C THR A 58 8.00 -10.79 -7.54
N ASP A 59 8.15 -12.06 -7.18
CA ASP A 59 7.24 -13.12 -7.61
C ASP A 59 5.83 -12.87 -7.08
N ALA A 60 5.68 -12.58 -5.78
CA ALA A 60 4.37 -12.33 -5.16
C ALA A 60 3.63 -11.14 -5.78
N VAL A 61 4.33 -10.02 -6.03
CA VAL A 61 3.72 -8.84 -6.66
C VAL A 61 3.38 -9.11 -8.13
N SER A 62 4.28 -9.76 -8.86
CA SER A 62 4.05 -10.10 -10.26
C SER A 62 2.86 -11.04 -10.45
N GLU A 63 2.71 -12.03 -9.56
CA GLU A 63 1.58 -12.95 -9.54
C GLU A 63 0.29 -12.22 -9.20
N CYS A 64 0.30 -11.33 -8.20
CA CYS A 64 -0.88 -10.55 -7.85
C CYS A 64 -1.40 -9.75 -9.05
N TRP A 65 -0.49 -9.10 -9.78
CA TRP A 65 -0.84 -8.31 -10.96
C TRP A 65 -1.33 -9.12 -12.17
N ARG A 66 -1.26 -10.47 -12.15
CA ARG A 66 -1.94 -11.30 -13.16
C ARG A 66 -3.47 -11.20 -13.06
N VAL A 67 -3.99 -10.96 -11.84
CA VAL A 67 -5.42 -10.70 -11.60
C VAL A 67 -5.55 -9.40 -10.79
N PRO A 68 -5.44 -8.22 -11.46
CA PRO A 68 -5.37 -6.92 -10.82
C PRO A 68 -6.56 -6.62 -9.89
N ARG A 69 -6.25 -6.20 -8.66
CA ARG A 69 -7.20 -5.76 -7.63
C ARG A 69 -6.53 -4.73 -6.72
N ASP A 70 -7.31 -3.98 -5.93
CA ASP A 70 -6.78 -2.94 -5.04
C ASP A 70 -5.73 -3.49 -4.05
N PHE A 71 -5.93 -4.70 -3.54
CA PHE A 71 -4.91 -5.39 -2.75
C PHE A 71 -3.54 -5.51 -3.43
N CYS A 72 -3.47 -5.69 -4.76
CA CYS A 72 -2.19 -5.79 -5.46
C CYS A 72 -1.44 -4.46 -5.47
N LEU A 73 -2.16 -3.34 -5.53
CA LEU A 73 -1.55 -2.03 -5.35
C LEU A 73 -0.93 -1.92 -3.95
N TYR A 74 -1.66 -2.35 -2.92
CA TYR A 74 -1.17 -2.29 -1.55
C TYR A 74 0.04 -3.20 -1.33
N LEU A 75 0.01 -4.43 -1.87
CA LEU A 75 1.11 -5.37 -1.81
C LEU A 75 2.36 -4.84 -2.55
N ASP A 76 2.18 -4.21 -3.71
CA ASP A 76 3.26 -3.61 -4.50
C ASP A 76 3.97 -2.50 -3.74
N PHE A 77 3.21 -1.54 -3.17
CA PHE A 77 3.78 -0.46 -2.38
C PHE A 77 4.40 -0.96 -1.06
N ALA A 78 3.80 -1.93 -0.37
CA ALA A 78 4.41 -2.54 0.81
C ALA A 78 5.76 -3.21 0.46
N SER A 79 5.79 -3.98 -0.63
CA SER A 79 7.00 -4.67 -1.11
C SER A 79 8.07 -3.67 -1.57
N HIS A 80 7.67 -2.58 -2.22
CA HIS A 80 8.55 -1.47 -2.57
C HIS A 80 9.25 -0.88 -1.34
N ARG A 81 8.49 -0.55 -0.28
CA ARG A 81 9.05 0.02 0.94
C ARG A 81 10.01 -0.95 1.66
N ILE A 82 9.68 -2.24 1.69
CA ILE A 82 10.57 -3.28 2.23
C ILE A 82 11.83 -3.40 1.38
N ALA A 83 11.71 -3.44 0.05
CA ALA A 83 12.83 -3.55 -0.86
C ALA A 83 13.77 -2.33 -0.77
N LEU A 84 13.22 -1.12 -0.68
CA LEU A 84 13.98 0.10 -0.39
C LEU A 84 14.70 -0.01 0.95
N SER A 85 14.02 -0.44 2.00
CA SER A 85 14.64 -0.58 3.33
C SER A 85 15.77 -1.62 3.35
N ALA A 86 15.62 -2.70 2.58
CA ALA A 86 16.63 -3.74 2.46
C ALA A 86 17.93 -3.21 1.82
N THR A 87 17.87 -2.16 0.99
CA THR A 87 19.08 -1.59 0.38
C THR A 87 20.09 -1.07 1.39
N TYR A 88 19.62 -0.58 2.54
CA TYR A 88 20.49 -0.15 3.64
C TYR A 88 21.28 -1.31 4.27
N THR A 89 20.84 -2.55 4.05
CA THR A 89 21.51 -3.77 4.53
C THR A 89 22.37 -4.45 3.46
N GLY A 90 22.53 -3.86 2.26
CA GLY A 90 23.48 -4.30 1.24
C GLY A 90 22.89 -4.76 -0.12
N PRO A 91 21.70 -5.40 -0.20
CA PRO A 91 21.11 -5.79 -1.48
C PRO A 91 20.81 -4.60 -2.41
N PRO A 92 21.16 -4.65 -3.70
CA PRO A 92 20.74 -3.62 -4.64
C PRO A 92 19.22 -3.65 -4.83
N LEU A 93 18.63 -2.47 -5.05
CA LEU A 93 17.20 -2.37 -5.34
C LEU A 93 16.89 -3.05 -6.67
N SER A 94 15.99 -4.03 -6.66
CA SER A 94 15.46 -4.63 -7.90
C SER A 94 14.79 -3.55 -8.77
N PRO A 95 15.04 -3.49 -10.08
CA PRO A 95 14.34 -2.58 -11.01
C PRO A 95 12.82 -2.70 -10.95
N TYR A 96 12.32 -3.87 -10.53
CA TYR A 96 10.90 -4.12 -10.31
C TYR A 96 10.31 -3.19 -9.23
N PHE A 97 11.12 -2.80 -8.25
CA PHE A 97 10.76 -1.94 -7.12
C PHE A 97 11.33 -0.51 -7.24
N TYR A 98 11.80 -0.09 -8.41
CA TYR A 98 12.05 1.34 -8.64
C TYR A 98 10.75 2.13 -8.48
N THR A 99 10.84 3.33 -7.89
CA THR A 99 9.69 4.22 -7.69
C THR A 99 8.93 4.45 -8.99
N SER A 100 9.64 4.61 -10.12
CA SER A 100 9.05 4.74 -11.45
C SER A 100 8.29 3.49 -11.89
N SER A 101 8.83 2.29 -11.62
CA SER A 101 8.18 1.01 -11.95
C SER A 101 6.89 0.80 -11.16
N VAL A 102 6.94 1.04 -9.85
CA VAL A 102 5.78 0.90 -8.94
C VAL A 102 4.70 1.94 -9.28
N SER A 103 5.09 3.20 -9.43
CA SER A 103 4.20 4.28 -9.85
C SER A 103 3.53 3.96 -11.19
N LYS A 104 4.30 3.52 -12.19
CA LYS A 104 3.75 3.13 -13.51
C LYS A 104 2.68 2.05 -13.41
N ARG A 105 2.91 0.98 -12.61
CA ARG A 105 1.90 -0.06 -12.39
C ARG A 105 0.65 0.49 -11.71
N GLY A 106 0.83 1.34 -10.69
CA GLY A 106 -0.27 2.05 -10.02
C GLY A 106 -1.10 2.90 -10.98
N HIS A 107 -0.46 3.69 -11.85
CA HIS A 107 -1.16 4.49 -12.85
C HIS A 107 -1.93 3.65 -13.86
N ILE A 108 -1.37 2.52 -14.30
CA ILE A 108 -2.07 1.59 -15.20
C ILE A 108 -3.36 1.09 -14.52
N TRP A 109 -3.27 0.69 -13.25
CA TRP A 109 -4.42 0.22 -12.47
C TRP A 109 -5.49 1.31 -12.28
N LEU A 110 -5.08 2.55 -12.03
CA LEU A 110 -5.99 3.65 -11.73
C LEU A 110 -6.61 4.31 -12.96
N ARG A 111 -6.05 4.09 -14.15
CA ARG A 111 -6.51 4.70 -15.41
C ARG A 111 -8.02 4.58 -15.66
N PRO A 112 -8.68 3.43 -15.43
CA PRO A 112 -10.13 3.28 -15.67
C PRO A 112 -11.00 4.14 -14.76
N ASN A 113 -10.46 4.72 -13.69
CA ASN A 113 -11.23 5.51 -12.72
C ASN A 113 -11.51 6.94 -13.19
N GLY A 114 -10.89 7.40 -14.28
CA GLY A 114 -11.21 8.66 -14.95
C GLY A 114 -10.88 9.94 -14.18
N ARG A 115 -10.13 9.86 -13.07
CA ARG A 115 -9.85 10.99 -12.17
C ARG A 115 -8.74 11.94 -12.62
N GLY A 116 -8.12 11.67 -13.77
CA GLY A 116 -6.96 12.42 -14.25
C GLY A 116 -5.64 12.00 -13.58
N GLN A 117 -4.53 12.49 -14.12
CA GLN A 117 -3.18 12.12 -13.71
C GLN A 117 -2.87 12.62 -12.28
N GLU A 118 -3.14 13.89 -12.01
CA GLU A 118 -2.87 14.52 -10.70
C GLU A 118 -3.57 13.80 -9.54
N SER A 119 -4.86 13.46 -9.69
CA SER A 119 -5.58 12.71 -8.65
C SER A 119 -5.00 11.32 -8.41
N ASN A 120 -4.53 10.66 -9.47
CA ASN A 120 -3.86 9.38 -9.34
C ASN A 120 -2.51 9.53 -8.63
N ASP A 121 -1.72 10.57 -8.93
CA ASP A 121 -0.47 10.87 -8.25
C ASP A 121 -0.69 11.08 -6.74
N GLN A 122 -1.67 11.91 -6.38
CA GLN A 122 -2.02 12.16 -4.98
C GLN A 122 -2.44 10.88 -4.25
N TYR A 123 -3.23 10.04 -4.91
CA TYR A 123 -3.65 8.76 -4.35
C TYR A 123 -2.49 7.78 -4.16
N LEU A 124 -1.60 7.64 -5.15
CA LEU A 124 -0.44 6.77 -5.05
C LEU A 124 0.54 7.24 -3.96
N ASN A 125 0.75 8.55 -3.84
CA ASN A 125 1.54 9.14 -2.75
C ASN A 125 0.91 8.88 -1.39
N ALA A 126 -0.42 8.97 -1.27
CA ALA A 126 -1.15 8.64 -0.05
C ALA A 126 -0.97 7.16 0.33
N VAL A 127 -1.06 6.24 -0.64
CA VAL A 127 -0.82 4.81 -0.41
C VAL A 127 0.61 4.58 0.09
N ASP A 128 1.62 5.18 -0.54
CA ASP A 128 3.02 5.03 -0.11
C ASP A 128 3.23 5.50 1.35
N GLN A 129 2.69 6.66 1.71
CA GLN A 129 2.78 7.20 3.06
C GLN A 129 2.14 6.28 4.09
N VAL A 130 0.95 5.74 3.80
CA VAL A 130 0.26 4.80 4.69
C VAL A 130 1.09 3.51 4.83
N MET A 131 1.63 2.96 3.74
CA MET A 131 2.47 1.76 3.80
C MET A 131 3.70 1.98 4.68
N SER A 132 4.38 3.12 4.53
CA SER A 132 5.54 3.45 5.37
C SER A 132 5.16 3.52 6.85
N ARG A 133 4.03 4.14 7.21
CA ARG A 133 3.57 4.25 8.60
C ARG A 133 3.22 2.88 9.19
N VAL A 134 2.49 2.05 8.43
CA VAL A 134 2.07 0.72 8.89
C VAL A 134 3.26 -0.22 9.04
N LEU A 135 4.25 -0.16 8.14
CA LEU A 135 5.49 -0.92 8.25
C LEU A 135 6.30 -0.54 9.50
N ILE A 136 6.44 0.77 9.78
CA ILE A 136 7.10 1.24 11.01
C ILE A 136 6.36 0.72 12.24
N ALA A 137 5.03 0.86 12.29
CA ALA A 137 4.23 0.39 13.41
C ALA A 137 4.32 -1.13 13.62
N GLN A 138 4.36 -1.93 12.54
CA GLN A 138 4.55 -3.38 12.66
C GLN A 138 5.96 -3.74 13.13
N ARG A 139 6.98 -3.02 12.65
CA ARG A 139 8.36 -3.16 13.12
C ARG A 139 8.46 -2.89 14.61
N ASP A 140 7.91 -1.77 15.08
CA ASP A 140 8.01 -1.36 16.47
C ASP A 140 7.31 -2.36 17.41
N ARG A 141 6.18 -2.94 16.97
CA ARG A 141 5.51 -4.06 17.69
C ARG A 141 6.35 -5.32 17.79
N MET A 142 7.12 -5.66 16.75
CA MET A 142 8.01 -6.81 16.78
C MET A 142 9.17 -6.63 17.78
N PHE A 143 9.58 -5.38 18.05
CA PHE A 143 10.65 -5.09 19.03
C PHE A 143 10.13 -4.84 20.45
N SER A 144 8.89 -4.37 20.61
CA SER A 144 8.27 -4.14 21.92
C SER A 144 7.71 -5.39 22.59
N SER A 145 7.73 -6.54 21.89
CA SER A 145 7.20 -7.83 22.36
C SER A 145 8.29 -8.81 22.83
N SER A 146 9.52 -8.34 23.03
CA SER A 146 10.55 -9.12 23.72
C SER A 146 10.26 -9.15 25.24
N PRO A 147 10.26 -10.35 25.88
CA PRO A 147 10.09 -10.48 27.33
C PRO A 147 11.25 -9.90 28.14
#